data_AF-A0A2E3H1Z5-F1
#
_entry.id   AF-A0A2E3H1Z5-F1
#
_cell.length_a   1.000
_cell.length_b   1.000
_cell.length_c   1.000
_cell.angle_alpha   90.00
_cell.angle_beta   90.00
_cell.angle_gamma   90.00
#
_symmetry.space_group_name_H-M   'P 1'
#
loop_
_entity.id
_entity.type
_entity.pdbx_description
1 polymer ?
#
loop_
_entity_poly.entity_id
_entity_poly.type
_entity_poly.pdbx_seq_one_letter_code
_entity_poly.pdbx_strand_id
1 'polypeptide(L)' 'KITASIGIAVIPAPSVARSATIDEETARHLARADRALYRAKRAGRNRVVCDLDVVETEPELSERQVQGG' A
#
# COMPACT_ATOMS: atom_id res chain seq x y z
N LYS A 1 21.34 16.97 -18.03
CA LYS A 1 19.96 16.48 -17.86
C LYS A 1 19.81 15.97 -16.43
N ILE A 2 18.83 16.45 -15.67
CA ILE A 2 18.56 16.00 -14.29
C ILE A 2 17.30 15.12 -14.30
N THR A 3 17.28 14.10 -13.43
CA THR A 3 16.13 13.20 -13.28
C THR A 3 15.82 13.00 -11.81
N ALA A 4 14.58 12.60 -11.50
CA ALA A 4 14.12 12.31 -10.16
C ALA A 4 13.64 10.86 -10.06
N SER A 5 13.70 10.29 -8.85
CA SER A 5 13.03 9.02 -8.52
C SER A 5 11.93 9.33 -7.53
N ILE A 6 10.81 8.63 -7.65
CA ILE A 6 9.59 8.93 -6.88
C ILE A 6 9.09 7.65 -6.23
N GLY A 7 8.75 7.73 -4.95
CA GLY A 7 8.06 6.68 -4.21
C GLY A 7 6.67 7.16 -3.84
N ILE A 8 5.66 6.33 -4.08
CA ILE A 8 4.26 6.63 -3.78
C ILE A 8 3.72 5.55 -2.85
N ALA A 9 3.03 5.94 -1.77
CA ALA A 9 2.23 5.02 -0.98
C ALA A 9 0.75 5.28 -1.26
N VAL A 10 0.01 4.22 -1.57
CA VAL A 10 -1.44 4.30 -1.73
C VAL A 10 -2.11 3.82 -0.44
N ILE A 11 -3.01 4.66 0.06
CA ILE A 11 -3.66 4.48 1.35
C ILE A 11 -5.16 4.43 1.07
N PRO A 12 -5.85 3.34 1.41
CA PRO A 12 -7.30 3.31 1.31
C PRO A 12 -7.87 4.39 2.24
N ALA A 13 -8.98 5.01 1.83
CA ALA A 13 -9.70 5.92 2.71
C ALA A 13 -9.98 5.19 4.04
N PRO A 14 -9.75 5.83 5.19
CA PRO A 14 -9.95 5.17 6.48
C PRO A 14 -11.40 4.72 6.59
N SER A 15 -11.64 3.42 6.50
CA SER A 15 -12.86 2.83 7.06
C SER A 15 -12.67 2.87 8.56
N VAL A 16 -13.67 3.38 9.28
CA VAL A 16 -13.58 3.80 10.68
C VAL A 16 -13.01 2.70 11.58
N ALA A 17 -11.68 2.68 11.79
CA ALA A 17 -10.96 1.72 12.63
C ALA A 17 -9.87 2.42 13.46
N ARG A 18 -10.32 2.77 14.66
CA ARG A 18 -9.70 3.19 15.92
C ARG A 18 -8.16 3.12 16.12
N SER A 19 -7.70 4.14 16.86
CA SER A 19 -6.62 4.13 17.87
C SER A 19 -5.16 4.37 17.46
N ALA A 20 -4.87 4.83 16.25
CA ALA A 20 -3.60 5.50 15.95
C ALA A 20 -3.81 7.01 16.03
N THR A 21 -2.82 7.74 16.54
CA THR A 21 -2.83 9.20 16.40
C THR A 21 -2.63 9.58 14.93
N ILE A 22 -3.14 10.74 14.51
CA ILE A 22 -2.95 11.26 13.15
C ILE A 22 -1.45 11.29 12.80
N ASP A 23 -0.60 11.62 13.78
CA ASP A 23 0.85 11.71 13.61
C ASP A 23 1.51 10.35 13.37
N GLU A 24 1.15 9.32 14.15
CA GLU A 24 1.64 7.95 13.96
C GLU A 24 1.21 7.38 12.60
N GLU A 25 -0.04 7.64 12.21
CA GLU A 25 -0.55 7.23 10.91
C GLU A 25 0.18 7.94 9.77
N THR A 26 0.38 9.25 9.88
CA THR A 26 1.15 10.04 8.90
C THR A 26 2.58 9.53 8.79
N ALA A 27 3.26 9.29 9.93
CA ALA A 27 4.62 8.76 9.94
C ALA A 27 4.72 7.38 9.27
N ARG A 28 3.75 6.50 9.53
CA ARG A 28 3.67 5.17 8.89
C ARG A 28 3.49 5.29 7.37
N HIS A 29 2.64 6.20 6.92
CA HIS A 29 2.40 6.44 5.50
C HIS A 29 3.61 7.05 4.79
N LEU A 30 4.31 7.98 5.44
CA LEU A 30 5.57 8.53 4.94
C LEU A 30 6.65 7.46 4.82
N ALA A 31 6.77 6.58 5.83
CA ALA A 31 7.72 5.48 5.79
C ALA A 31 7.44 4.50 4.63
N ARG A 32 6.16 4.27 4.27
CA ARG A 32 5.79 3.48 3.09
C ARG A 32 6.25 4.14 1.79
N ALA A 33 5.99 5.44 1.64
CA ALA A 33 6.42 6.19 0.47
C ALA A 33 7.96 6.22 0.34
N ASP A 34 8.68 6.37 1.45
CA ASP A 34 10.14 6.34 1.45
C ASP A 34 10.70 4.96 1.06
N ARG A 35 10.09 3.86 1.53
CA ARG A 35 10.46 2.51 1.07
C ARG A 35 10.27 2.35 -0.44
N ALA A 36 9.17 2.85 -0.99
CA ALA A 36 8.94 2.84 -2.44
C ALA A 36 10.00 3.68 -3.18
N LEU A 37 10.36 4.84 -2.66
CA LEU A 37 11.41 5.70 -3.20
C LEU A 37 12.78 5.00 -3.14
N TYR A 38 13.06 4.31 -2.05
CA TYR A 38 14.29 3.55 -1.88
C TYR A 38 14.40 2.41 -2.89
N ARG A 39 13.29 1.70 -3.16
CA ARG A 39 13.20 0.70 -4.25
C ARG A 39 13.45 1.35 -5.62
N ALA A 40 12.85 2.51 -5.90
CA ALA A 40 13.09 3.25 -7.14
C ALA A 40 14.56 3.62 -7.32
N LYS A 41 15.22 4.10 -6.25
CA LYS A 41 16.65 4.43 -6.25
C LYS A 41 17.53 3.20 -6.48
N ARG A 42 17.25 2.09 -5.81
CA ARG A 42 18.02 0.84 -5.93
C ARG A 42 17.85 0.15 -7.27
N ALA A 43 16.70 0.29 -7.92
CA ALA A 43 16.42 -0.33 -9.21
C ALA A 43 17.01 0.43 -10.42
N GLY A 44 17.87 1.44 -10.19
CA GLY A 44 18.52 2.22 -11.26
C GLY A 44 17.99 3.65 -11.43
N ARG A 45 17.18 4.15 -10.49
CA ARG A 45 16.68 5.54 -10.45
C ARG A 45 15.77 5.88 -11.64
N ASN A 46 15.50 7.19 -11.82
CA ASN A 46 14.68 7.80 -12.87
C ASN A 46 13.36 7.05 -13.13
N ARG A 47 12.63 6.73 -12.05
CA ARG A 47 11.39 5.95 -12.12
C ARG A 47 10.48 6.24 -10.94
N VAL A 48 9.23 5.84 -11.12
CA VAL A 48 8.19 5.86 -10.11
C VAL A 48 7.97 4.43 -9.62
N VAL A 49 7.87 4.24 -8.31
CA VAL A 49 7.49 2.97 -7.69
C VAL A 49 6.33 3.24 -6.74
N CYS A 50 5.28 2.42 -6.84
CA CYS A 50 4.10 2.50 -5.99
C CYS A 50 4.10 1.35 -5.00
N ASP A 51 3.86 1.66 -3.73
CA ASP A 51 3.50 0.72 -2.68
C ASP A 51 1.97 0.65 -2.63
N LEU A 52 1.44 -0.40 -3.27
CA LEU A 52 0.02 -0.68 -3.41
C LEU A 52 -0.44 -1.69 -2.35
N ASP A 53 -0.01 -1.56 -1.08
CA ASP A 53 -0.58 -2.30 0.07
C ASP A 53 -2.07 -1.91 0.27
N VAL A 54 -2.87 -2.13 -0.76
CA VAL A 54 -4.31 -2.21 -0.76
C VAL A 54 -4.55 -3.64 -0.30
N VAL A 55 -4.93 -3.77 0.96
CA VAL A 55 -5.33 -5.03 1.59
C VAL A 55 -6.07 -5.87 0.55
N GLU A 56 -5.53 -7.04 0.22
CA GLU A 56 -6.23 -8.02 -0.59
C GLU A 56 -7.61 -8.18 0.04
N THR A 57 -8.66 -7.81 -0.70
CA THR A 57 -10.02 -8.17 -0.29
C THR A 57 -9.98 -9.69 -0.18
N GLU A 58 -10.23 -10.21 1.02
CA GLU A 58 -10.31 -11.65 1.27
C GLU A 58 -11.06 -12.28 0.10
N PRO A 59 -10.49 -13.29 -0.61
CA PRO A 59 -11.26 -13.97 -1.64
C PRO A 59 -12.47 -14.55 -0.94
N GLU A 60 -13.68 -14.15 -1.38
CA GLU A 60 -14.93 -14.76 -0.95
C GLU A 60 -14.78 -16.28 -1.06
N LEU A 61 -14.56 -16.94 0.07
CA LEU A 61 -14.48 -18.39 0.13
C LEU A 61 -15.89 -18.92 -0.13
N SER A 62 -16.10 -19.26 -1.40
CA SER A 62 -16.99 -20.29 -1.94
C SER A 62 -17.67 -21.18 -0.89
N GLU A 63 -18.93 -20.88 -0.58
CA GLU A 63 -19.89 -21.88 -0.10
C GLU A 63 -20.94 -22.15 -1.18
N ARG A 64 -20.48 -22.60 -2.36
CA ARG A 64 -21.31 -23.49 -3.18
C ARG A 64 -21.25 -24.89 -2.57
N GLN A 65 -21.98 -25.12 -1.49
CA GLN A 65 -22.20 -26.47 -0.99
C GLN A 65 -23.58 -26.62 -0.35
N VAL A 66 -24.62 -26.76 -1.18
CA VAL A 66 -25.79 -27.57 -0.81
C VAL A 66 -26.24 -28.36 -2.04
N GLN A 67 -25.53 -29.47 -2.30
CA GLN A 67 -26.05 -30.62 -3.02
C GLN A 67 -25.89 -31.80 -2.08
N GLY A 68 -27.02 -32.39 -1.65
CA GLY A 68 -27.04 -33.59 -0.82
C GLY A 68 -28.18 -33.61 0.19
N GLY A 69 -29.34 -34.11 -0.25
CA GLY A 69 -30.53 -34.36 0.55
C GLY A 69 -31.61 -34.99 -0.32
#